data_AF-A0A4Y2FHU8-F1
#
_entry.id   AF-A0A4Y2FHU8-F1
#
_cell.length_a   1.000
_cell.length_b   1.000
_cell.length_c   1.000
_cell.angle_alpha   90.00
_cell.angle_beta   90.00
_cell.angle_gamma   90.00
#
_symmetry.space_group_name_H-M   'P 1'
#
loop_
_entity.id
_entity.type
_entity.pdbx_description
1 polymer ?
#
loop_
_entity_poly.entity_id
_entity_poly.type
_entity_poly.pdbx_seq_one_letter_code
_entity_poly.pdbx_strand_id
1 'polypeptide(L)'
;MTYTALIRPVQEYGYQVYQVASQTNLNKLERVQLRAARLITGLRSCCPKAIVLYEADLQPLSMRIRTNSAKYIAKLQSLGSFNRTSKFILQWTSNQRLKKDSPVGVMWKRGLLDFNIEPCIPFSCLTPNTSLDRVSFNDLVID
;
A
#
# COMPACT_ATOMS: atom_id res chain seq x y z
N MET A 1 -10.25 16.39 -3.91
CA MET A 1 -9.06 17.27 -4.00
C MET A 1 -8.38 17.47 -2.63
N THR A 2 -9.11 17.84 -1.56
CA THR A 2 -8.51 18.07 -0.22
C THR A 2 -8.25 16.79 0.58
N TYR A 3 -9.22 15.85 0.63
CA TYR A 3 -9.06 14.56 1.33
C TYR A 3 -7.88 13.75 0.77
N THR A 4 -7.78 13.70 -0.56
CA THR A 4 -6.76 12.96 -1.30
C THR A 4 -5.35 13.49 -1.09
N ALA A 5 -5.21 14.81 -0.90
CA ALA A 5 -3.89 15.44 -0.74
C ALA A 5 -3.39 15.38 0.71
N LEU A 6 -4.27 15.61 1.70
CA LEU A 6 -3.85 15.79 3.09
C LEU A 6 -4.09 14.56 3.95
N ILE A 7 -5.25 13.92 3.81
CA ILE A 7 -5.72 12.91 4.76
C ILE A 7 -5.33 11.52 4.26
N ARG A 8 -5.53 11.25 2.96
CA ARG A 8 -5.26 9.94 2.35
C ARG A 8 -3.81 9.50 2.53
N PRO A 9 -2.77 10.32 2.29
CA PRO A 9 -1.39 9.86 2.41
C PRO A 9 -1.04 9.46 3.85
N VAL A 10 -1.44 10.29 4.83
CA VAL A 10 -1.19 10.02 6.25
C VAL A 10 -1.96 8.78 6.73
N GLN A 11 -3.22 8.66 6.32
CA GLN A 11 -4.07 7.54 6.71
C GLN A 11 -3.63 6.22 6.07
N GLU A 12 -3.06 6.24 4.87
CA GLU A 12 -2.73 5.02 4.13
C GLU A 12 -1.26 4.65 4.16
N TYR A 13 -0.36 5.51 4.62
CA TYR A 13 1.08 5.24 4.68
C TYR A 13 1.43 3.85 5.24
N GLY A 14 0.75 3.44 6.30
CA GLY A 14 0.95 2.15 6.99
C GLY A 14 0.11 0.98 6.48
N TYR A 15 -0.41 1.01 5.24
CA TYR A 15 -1.37 -0.01 4.77
C TYR A 15 -0.85 -1.46 4.87
N GLN A 16 0.46 -1.70 4.74
CA GLN A 16 1.02 -3.05 4.93
C GLN A 16 0.87 -3.53 6.38
N VAL A 17 1.06 -2.62 7.35
CA VAL A 17 0.95 -2.94 8.79
C VAL A 17 -0.51 -3.15 9.18
N TYR A 18 -1.43 -2.38 8.60
CA TYR A 18 -2.86 -2.47 8.91
C TYR A 18 -3.48 -3.82 8.56
N GLN A 19 -2.86 -4.62 7.69
CA GLN A 19 -3.32 -5.97 7.40
C GLN A 19 -3.39 -6.88 8.65
N VAL A 20 -2.49 -6.67 9.60
CA VAL A 20 -2.39 -7.45 10.84
C VAL A 20 -3.19 -6.81 11.99
N ALA A 21 -3.72 -5.59 11.78
CA ALA A 21 -4.45 -4.88 12.81
C ALA A 21 -5.80 -5.55 13.10
N SER A 22 -6.24 -5.44 14.36
CA SER A 22 -7.58 -5.87 14.74
C SER A 22 -8.66 -5.02 14.05
N GLN A 23 -9.83 -5.63 13.82
CA GLN A 23 -10.96 -4.92 13.21
C GLN A 23 -11.37 -3.69 14.03
N THR A 24 -11.25 -3.74 15.36
CA THR A 24 -11.54 -2.61 16.25
C THR A 24 -10.65 -1.39 15.97
N ASN A 25 -9.37 -1.60 15.67
CA ASN A 25 -8.44 -0.53 15.34
C ASN A 25 -8.68 0.00 13.92
N LEU A 26 -9.01 -0.88 12.97
CA LEU A 26 -9.42 -0.46 11.61
C LEU A 26 -10.71 0.38 11.65
N ASN A 27 -11.68 0.01 12.49
CA ASN A 27 -12.90 0.79 12.69
C ASN A 27 -12.61 2.18 13.27
N LYS A 28 -11.61 2.32 14.17
CA LYS A 28 -11.17 3.63 14.66
C LYS A 28 -10.64 4.50 13.52
N LEU A 29 -9.82 3.93 12.64
CA LEU A 29 -9.27 4.65 11.48
C LEU A 29 -10.36 5.02 10.47
N GLU A 30 -11.32 4.13 10.23
CA GLU A 30 -12.47 4.40 9.34
C GLU A 30 -13.37 5.52 9.89
N ARG A 31 -13.52 5.64 11.21
CA ARG A 31 -14.23 6.79 11.82
C ARG A 31 -13.54 8.12 11.53
N VAL A 32 -12.20 8.16 11.49
CA VAL A 32 -11.45 9.37 11.11
C VAL A 32 -11.75 9.75 9.67
N GLN A 33 -11.70 8.78 8.74
CA GLN A 33 -12.09 8.98 7.35
C GLN A 33 -13.51 9.51 7.22
N LEU A 34 -14.49 8.90 7.89
CA LEU A 34 -15.89 9.32 7.80
C LEU A 34 -16.12 10.72 8.38
N ARG A 35 -15.41 11.10 9.45
CA ARG A 35 -15.47 12.47 9.99
C ARG A 35 -14.90 13.48 9.01
N ALA A 36 -13.74 13.17 8.42
CA ALA A 36 -13.13 14.00 7.40
C ALA A 36 -14.02 14.16 6.16
N ALA A 37 -14.58 13.05 5.66
CA ALA A 37 -15.49 13.05 4.53
C ALA A 37 -16.70 13.94 4.80
N ARG A 38 -17.37 13.78 5.97
CA ARG A 38 -18.50 14.62 6.37
C ARG A 38 -18.15 16.11 6.43
N LEU A 39 -16.98 16.45 6.98
CA LEU A 39 -16.54 17.84 7.06
C LEU A 39 -16.36 18.45 5.67
N ILE A 40 -15.77 17.70 4.74
CA ILE A 40 -15.49 18.16 3.37
C ILE A 40 -16.78 18.27 2.56
N THR A 41 -17.71 17.33 2.72
CA THR A 41 -18.98 17.32 1.98
C THR A 41 -20.10 18.12 2.66
N GLY A 42 -19.86 18.68 3.85
CA GLY A 42 -20.88 19.40 4.63
C GLY A 42 -22.03 18.52 5.16
N LEU A 43 -21.85 17.19 5.20
CA LEU A 43 -22.90 16.26 5.60
C LEU A 43 -23.07 16.21 7.12
N ARG A 44 -24.32 16.00 7.58
CA ARG A 44 -24.64 15.91 9.00
C ARG A 44 -23.97 14.69 9.65
N SER A 45 -23.67 14.79 10.94
CA SER A 45 -23.05 13.71 11.72
C SER A 45 -23.86 12.40 11.72
N CYS A 46 -25.18 12.49 11.63
CA CYS A 46 -26.08 11.35 11.56
C CYS A 46 -26.14 10.67 10.19
N CYS A 47 -25.53 11.24 9.15
CA CYS A 47 -25.58 10.66 7.81
C CYS A 47 -24.95 9.25 7.81
N PRO A 48 -25.65 8.25 7.24
CA PRO A 48 -25.16 6.89 7.08
C PRO A 48 -23.83 6.84 6.34
N LYS A 49 -22.96 5.89 6.71
CA LYS A 49 -21.62 5.76 6.13
C LYS A 49 -21.62 5.59 4.60
N ALA A 50 -22.60 4.86 4.06
CA ALA A 50 -22.66 4.56 2.63
C ALA A 50 -22.87 5.83 1.80
N ILE A 51 -23.78 6.69 2.26
CA ILE A 51 -24.06 7.99 1.61
C ILE A 51 -22.83 8.89 1.71
N VAL A 52 -22.21 8.98 2.89
CA VAL A 52 -20.99 9.79 3.07
C VAL A 52 -19.86 9.35 2.13
N LEU A 53 -19.68 8.04 1.96
CA LEU A 53 -18.67 7.48 1.07
C LEU A 53 -19.00 7.73 -0.40
N TYR A 54 -20.27 7.61 -0.79
CA TYR A 54 -20.74 7.90 -2.14
C TYR A 54 -20.54 9.38 -2.51
N GLU A 55 -21.03 10.29 -1.67
CA GLU A 55 -20.93 11.75 -1.91
C GLU A 55 -19.49 12.25 -1.90
N ALA A 56 -18.63 11.65 -1.07
CA ALA A 56 -17.21 12.01 -1.03
C ALA A 56 -16.36 11.33 -2.11
N ASP A 57 -16.95 10.47 -2.96
CA ASP A 57 -16.26 9.61 -3.91
C ASP A 57 -15.10 8.81 -3.25
N LEU A 58 -15.42 8.15 -2.13
CA LEU A 58 -14.47 7.37 -1.34
C LEU A 58 -14.91 5.91 -1.20
N GLN A 59 -13.98 4.99 -1.48
CA GLN A 59 -14.16 3.59 -1.13
C GLN A 59 -13.99 3.36 0.38
N PRO A 60 -14.54 2.26 0.95
CA PRO A 60 -14.25 1.85 2.32
C PRO A 60 -12.74 1.66 2.55
N LEU A 61 -12.27 1.99 3.76
CA LEU A 61 -10.84 1.95 4.09
C LEU A 61 -10.25 0.54 3.90
N SER A 62 -10.97 -0.49 4.31
CA SER A 62 -10.55 -1.88 4.20
C SER A 62 -10.30 -2.30 2.74
N MET A 63 -11.15 -1.84 1.83
CA MET A 63 -11.03 -2.11 0.40
C MET A 63 -9.77 -1.44 -0.16
N ARG A 64 -9.52 -0.17 0.19
CA ARG A 64 -8.32 0.54 -0.27
C ARG A 64 -7.02 -0.06 0.27
N ILE A 65 -6.99 -0.47 1.54
CA ILE A 65 -5.84 -1.20 2.11
C ILE A 65 -5.56 -2.45 1.28
N ARG A 66 -6.59 -3.23 0.93
CA ARG A 66 -6.46 -4.45 0.13
C ARG A 66 -5.96 -4.15 -1.29
N THR A 67 -6.51 -3.13 -1.94
CA THR A 67 -6.10 -2.70 -3.29
C THR A 67 -4.66 -2.20 -3.32
N ASN A 68 -4.27 -1.33 -2.38
CA ASN A 68 -2.90 -0.79 -2.31
C ASN A 68 -1.89 -1.91 -2.00
N SER A 69 -2.28 -2.86 -1.17
CA SER A 69 -1.49 -4.05 -0.87
C SER A 69 -1.27 -4.93 -2.10
N ALA A 70 -2.32 -5.20 -2.86
CA ALA A 70 -2.21 -5.96 -4.11
C ALA A 70 -1.31 -5.24 -5.12
N LYS A 71 -1.51 -3.93 -5.32
CA LYS A 71 -0.65 -3.11 -6.19
C LYS A 71 0.82 -3.15 -5.79
N TYR A 72 1.09 -3.09 -4.49
CA TYR A 72 2.45 -3.17 -3.96
C TYR A 72 3.11 -4.51 -4.24
N ILE A 73 2.39 -5.62 -3.98
CA ILE A 73 2.90 -6.95 -4.28
C ILE A 73 3.12 -7.13 -5.78
N ALA A 74 2.18 -6.74 -6.63
CA ALA A 74 2.34 -6.83 -8.07
C ALA A 74 3.57 -6.04 -8.56
N LYS A 75 3.80 -4.85 -8.00
CA LYS A 75 5.02 -4.07 -8.26
C LYS A 75 6.29 -4.77 -7.77
N LEU A 76 6.26 -5.43 -6.61
CA LEU A 76 7.41 -6.20 -6.15
C LEU A 76 7.67 -7.39 -7.09
N GLN A 77 6.63 -8.13 -7.46
CA GLN A 77 6.73 -9.26 -8.39
C GLN A 77 7.33 -8.81 -9.73
N SER A 78 6.89 -7.67 -10.29
CA SER A 78 7.44 -7.15 -11.54
C SER A 78 8.91 -6.75 -11.46
N LEU A 79 9.41 -6.37 -10.27
CA LEU A 79 10.83 -6.05 -10.05
C LEU A 79 11.72 -7.31 -9.98
N GLY A 80 11.15 -8.49 -9.79
CA GLY A 80 11.88 -9.75 -9.70
C GLY A 80 13.03 -9.73 -8.68
N SER A 81 14.09 -10.49 -8.96
CA SER A 81 15.25 -10.58 -8.07
C SER A 81 16.14 -9.33 -8.02
N PHE A 82 15.88 -8.31 -8.84
CA PHE A 82 16.66 -7.08 -8.85
C PHE A 82 16.46 -6.26 -7.57
N ASN A 83 15.31 -6.40 -6.91
CA ASN A 83 15.04 -5.75 -5.63
C ASN A 83 15.18 -6.75 -4.47
N ARG A 84 15.93 -6.36 -3.43
CA ARG A 84 16.11 -7.18 -2.21
C ARG A 84 14.79 -7.56 -1.54
N THR A 85 13.82 -6.65 -1.46
CA THR A 85 12.51 -6.94 -0.86
C THR A 85 11.68 -7.85 -1.73
N SER A 86 11.71 -7.68 -3.05
CA SER A 86 11.04 -8.60 -3.97
C SER A 86 11.64 -10.00 -3.88
N LYS A 87 12.97 -10.13 -3.92
CA LYS A 87 13.67 -11.41 -3.70
C LYS A 87 13.25 -12.08 -2.40
N PHE A 88 13.17 -11.31 -1.30
CA PHE A 88 12.68 -11.83 -0.01
C PHE A 88 11.23 -12.33 -0.09
N ILE A 89 10.33 -11.59 -0.75
CA ILE A 89 8.92 -11.96 -0.87
C ILE A 89 8.74 -13.19 -1.77
N LEU A 90 9.49 -13.30 -2.88
CA LEU A 90 9.46 -14.46 -3.78
C LEU A 90 9.97 -15.73 -3.11
N GLN A 91 10.98 -15.59 -2.24
CA GLN A 91 11.56 -16.69 -1.46
C GLN A 91 10.88 -16.87 -0.10
N TRP A 92 9.82 -16.11 0.17
CA TRP A 92 9.18 -16.11 1.48
C TRP A 92 8.51 -17.46 1.72
N THR A 93 8.80 -18.02 2.88
CA THR A 93 8.23 -19.28 3.35
C THR A 93 7.59 -19.06 4.71
N SER A 94 6.52 -19.78 4.99
CA SER A 94 5.78 -19.69 6.25
C SER A 94 6.52 -20.37 7.41
N ASN A 95 7.65 -19.81 7.83
CA ASN A 95 8.43 -20.28 8.98
C ASN A 95 8.04 -19.53 10.24
N GLN A 96 6.85 -19.83 10.74
CA GLN A 96 6.21 -19.00 11.74
C GLN A 96 6.56 -19.45 13.17
N ARG A 97 7.70 -18.98 13.68
CA ARG A 97 8.11 -19.20 15.08
C ARG A 97 7.25 -18.38 16.07
N LEU A 98 6.66 -17.27 15.61
CA LEU A 98 5.81 -16.39 16.42
C LEU A 98 4.33 -16.74 16.26
N LYS A 99 3.57 -16.72 17.36
CA LYS A 99 2.12 -17.00 17.34
C LYS A 99 1.31 -16.03 16.46
N LYS A 100 1.84 -14.84 16.18
CA LYS A 100 1.15 -13.79 15.44
C LYS A 100 1.61 -13.77 13.99
N ASP A 101 0.65 -13.59 13.07
CA ASP A 101 0.94 -13.50 11.64
C ASP A 101 1.74 -12.24 11.32
N SER A 102 2.78 -12.42 10.50
CA SER A 102 3.46 -11.30 9.87
C SER A 102 2.53 -10.68 8.80
N PRO A 103 2.73 -9.41 8.44
CA PRO A 103 1.99 -8.78 7.34
C PRO A 103 2.02 -9.61 6.06
N VAL A 104 3.20 -10.14 5.69
CA VAL A 104 3.39 -11.00 4.53
C VAL A 104 2.61 -12.31 4.67
N GLY A 105 2.59 -12.92 5.87
CA GLY A 105 1.81 -14.13 6.13
C GLY A 105 0.30 -13.90 6.03
N VAL A 106 -0.21 -12.75 6.48
CA VAL A 106 -1.62 -12.38 6.27
C VAL A 106 -1.92 -12.18 4.78
N MET A 107 -1.02 -11.54 4.03
CA MET A 107 -1.15 -11.36 2.58
C MET A 107 -1.19 -12.71 1.85
N TRP A 108 -0.31 -13.64 2.23
CA TRP A 108 -0.28 -15.02 1.72
C TRP A 108 -1.64 -15.71 1.94
N LYS A 109 -2.12 -15.75 3.18
CA LYS A 109 -3.40 -16.38 3.56
C LYS A 109 -4.60 -15.76 2.83
N ARG A 110 -4.51 -14.49 2.45
CA ARG A 110 -5.56 -13.77 1.70
C ARG A 110 -5.45 -13.93 0.18
N GLY A 111 -4.52 -14.74 -0.31
CA GLY A 111 -4.29 -14.97 -1.74
C GLY A 111 -3.73 -13.76 -2.48
N LEU A 112 -3.16 -12.77 -1.76
CA LEU A 112 -2.59 -11.57 -2.41
C LEU A 112 -1.19 -11.82 -2.99
N LEU A 113 -0.55 -12.93 -2.60
CA LEU A 113 0.77 -13.34 -3.08
C LEU A 113 0.67 -14.45 -4.14
N ASP A 114 -0.52 -14.70 -4.70
CA ASP A 114 -0.71 -15.74 -5.70
C ASP A 114 0.11 -15.39 -6.96
N PHE A 115 1.12 -16.21 -7.24
CA PHE A 115 2.12 -15.98 -8.28
C PHE A 115 1.61 -16.31 -9.70
N ASN A 116 0.33 -16.67 -9.82
CA ASN A 116 -0.33 -17.01 -11.07
C ASN A 116 -0.87 -15.79 -11.84
N ILE A 117 -0.72 -14.58 -11.30
CA ILE A 117 -1.17 -13.35 -11.96
C ILE A 117 -0.05 -12.85 -12.86
N GLU A 118 -0.32 -12.75 -14.18
CA GLU A 118 0.62 -12.14 -15.12
C GLU A 118 0.98 -10.72 -14.64
N PRO A 119 2.27 -10.37 -14.54
CA PRO A 119 2.68 -9.03 -14.21
C PRO A 119 2.28 -8.07 -15.34
N CYS A 120 1.16 -7.37 -15.18
CA CYS A 120 0.74 -6.33 -16.11
C CYS A 120 1.62 -5.08 -15.95
N ILE A 121 2.84 -5.07 -16.51
CA ILE A 121 3.55 -3.82 -16.79
C ILE A 121 4.23 -3.90 -18.18
N PRO A 122 3.96 -2.95 -19.10
CA PRO A 122 4.60 -2.85 -20.40
C PRO A 122 5.95 -2.11 -20.38
N PHE A 123 6.57 -1.91 -19.20
CA PHE A 123 7.85 -1.20 -19.09
C PHE A 123 8.94 -2.14 -18.60
N SER A 124 9.93 -2.34 -19.46
CA SER A 124 11.21 -2.89 -19.08
C SER A 124 11.75 -2.08 -17.90
N CYS A 125 11.90 -2.74 -16.75
CA CYS A 125 12.66 -2.19 -15.65
C CYS A 125 14.06 -1.83 -16.18
N LEU A 126 14.38 -0.54 -16.21
CA LEU A 126 15.77 -0.12 -16.46
C LEU A 126 16.64 -0.77 -15.39
N THR A 127 17.63 -1.52 -15.84
CA THR A 127 18.60 -2.15 -14.95
C THR A 127 19.30 -1.06 -14.14
N PRO A 128 19.39 -1.17 -12.81
CA PRO A 128 20.00 -0.13 -11.96
C PRO A 128 21.47 0.18 -12.29
N ASN A 129 22.11 -0.63 -13.15
CA ASN A 129 23.50 -0.50 -13.55
C ASN A 129 23.70 0.13 -14.94
N THR A 130 22.63 0.53 -15.65
CA THR A 130 22.83 1.41 -16.81
C THR A 130 23.13 2.79 -16.28
N SER A 131 24.40 3.19 -16.36
CA SER A 131 24.82 4.58 -16.19
C SER A 131 23.85 5.48 -16.94
N LEU A 132 23.24 6.44 -16.24
CA LEU A 132 22.61 7.56 -16.92
C LEU A 132 23.73 8.28 -17.67
N ASP A 133 23.74 8.14 -18.99
CA ASP A 133 24.81 8.58 -19.91
C ASP A 133 25.11 10.10 -19.86
N ARG A 134 24.49 10.86 -18.93
CA ARG A 134 24.54 12.32 -18.88
C ARG A 134 24.57 12.94 -17.50
N VAL A 135 24.88 12.19 -16.43
CA VAL A 135 25.04 12.80 -15.09
C VAL A 135 26.43 12.49 -14.54
N SER A 136 27.39 13.37 -14.82
CA SER A 136 28.69 13.39 -14.13
C SER A 136 28.52 14.16 -12.81
N PHE A 137 28.67 13.48 -11.68
CA PHE A 137 28.98 14.17 -10.43
C PHE A 137 30.50 14.35 -10.39
N ASN A 138 30.97 15.60 -10.47
CA ASN A 138 32.37 15.90 -10.27
C ASN A 138 32.68 15.72 -8.78
N ASP A 139 33.39 14.66 -8.44
CA ASP A 139 33.95 14.43 -7.11
C ASP A 139 35.10 15.43 -6.89
N LEU A 140 34.80 16.57 -6.26
CA LEU A 140 35.82 17.40 -5.63
C LEU A 140 36.08 16.85 -4.23
N VAL A 141 37.10 16.00 -4.15
CA VAL A 141 37.83 15.71 -2.91
C VAL A 141 38.48 17.04 -2.47
N ILE A 142 38.20 17.44 -1.23
CA ILE A 142 38.95 18.52 -0.55
C ILE A 142 39.85 17.83 0.47
N ASP A 143 41.15 18.07 0.32
CA ASP A 143 42.24 17.69 1.24
C ASP A 143 42.11 18.36 2.62
#